data_AF-A0A4R5DTD9-F1
#
_entry.id   AF-A0A4R5DTD9-F1
#
_cell.length_a   1.000
_cell.length_b   1.000
_cell.length_c   1.000
_cell.angle_alpha   90.00
_cell.angle_beta   90.00
_cell.angle_gamma   90.00
#
_symmetry.space_group_name_H-M   'P 1'
#
loop_
_entity.id
_entity.type
_entity.pdbx_description
1 polymer ?
#
loop_
_entity_poly.entity_id
_entity_poly.type
_entity_poly.pdbx_seq_one_letter_code
_entity_poly.pdbx_strand_id
1 'polypeptide(L)'
;MSPRSRHRSSGDPGRDGSTPPDEVSAIFDGMLRHARELLAVRSPLDAELIVSEILGSWWGHRLPDGDVEEVIGEALVDYARAAATPAALALLTGMAYMGTPRQAAKAERAALELMENGVARPGWADRVGMVAPEGCYVSRDVFGDQDSIICTYSYGGTDGHALVVLVDRNKAGAVQSTGDALAPAGRPPASGMVRDAWVSSRVDKLLDHCRREGRDNPLMRFEQLDPRDTKALLWSALDLTDETDDPPVNENFGTYHAFVRARVDILPPGGRLPQPPVYGPDRRATIAARFLASDEAEGLSDRSAASRCADLIIDYGCAYDFGRPLRVSPVKSEMFLLDWLPRKVLLSPAEQEAVPHVLGAWVRWAGKRTGLPEEGVRATLDALWDATAKFAEAYRDPSAFGLDRALVDRLLPDGDLEALPRRAFALPFLSGTHRRSGRHGVIDLSTLDPADPDDRRVILEFEHPGADEEHLEAHERLTERLWKGEPPQLWETAQALLDVGYERHEILHRLIDLLDHRGDDPEALREALRVLRHEPPPE
;
A
#
# COMPACT_ATOMS: atom_id res chain seq x y z
N MET A 1 -75.38 -5.06 15.58
CA MET A 1 -75.13 -4.09 16.67
C MET A 1 -73.76 -4.37 17.25
N SER A 2 -72.79 -3.47 17.11
CA SER A 2 -71.65 -3.36 18.04
C SER A 2 -72.15 -2.79 19.39
N PRO A 3 -71.33 -2.58 20.45
CA PRO A 3 -69.97 -3.02 20.79
C PRO A 3 -69.82 -3.50 22.28
N ARG A 4 -68.65 -3.97 22.70
CA ARG A 4 -67.93 -3.40 23.88
C ARG A 4 -66.50 -3.96 24.03
N SER A 5 -65.58 -3.02 24.23
CA SER A 5 -64.14 -3.19 24.41
C SER A 5 -63.76 -3.73 25.79
N ARG A 6 -62.56 -4.33 25.91
CA ARG A 6 -61.66 -4.11 27.05
C ARG A 6 -60.22 -4.60 26.80
N HIS A 7 -59.32 -3.61 26.88
CA HIS A 7 -57.94 -3.59 27.38
C HIS A 7 -56.86 -4.60 26.96
N ARG A 8 -55.79 -4.02 26.38
CA ARG A 8 -54.40 -4.49 26.36
C ARG A 8 -53.87 -4.76 27.77
N SER A 9 -53.10 -5.85 27.90
CA SER A 9 -52.03 -6.01 28.89
C SER A 9 -50.77 -6.38 28.10
N SER A 10 -49.74 -5.57 28.27
CA SER A 10 -48.38 -5.70 27.74
C SER A 10 -47.62 -6.79 28.50
N GLY A 11 -47.27 -7.86 27.80
CA GLY A 11 -46.29 -8.85 28.25
C GLY A 11 -44.93 -8.57 27.59
N ASP A 12 -43.92 -8.41 28.44
CA ASP A 12 -42.51 -8.22 28.15
C ASP A 12 -41.92 -9.44 27.40
N PRO A 13 -41.19 -9.30 26.27
CA PRO A 13 -40.48 -10.41 25.66
C PRO A 13 -39.13 -10.61 26.35
N GLY A 14 -38.95 -11.80 26.91
CA GLY A 14 -37.71 -12.22 27.56
C GLY A 14 -36.49 -12.07 26.65
N ARG A 15 -35.39 -11.68 27.30
CA ARG A 15 -34.02 -11.70 26.75
C ARG A 15 -33.69 -13.11 26.28
N ASP A 16 -33.60 -13.30 24.97
CA ASP A 16 -33.03 -14.49 24.36
C ASP A 16 -31.51 -14.27 24.25
N GLY A 17 -30.75 -14.97 25.10
CA GLY A 17 -29.31 -15.06 24.97
C GLY A 17 -29.01 -16.07 23.87
N SER A 18 -28.73 -15.58 22.66
CA SER A 18 -28.33 -16.44 21.55
C SER A 18 -27.08 -17.23 21.93
N THR A 19 -27.26 -18.55 22.07
CA THR A 19 -26.13 -19.47 22.17
C THR A 19 -25.40 -19.43 20.82
N PRO A 20 -24.06 -19.23 20.79
CA PRO A 20 -23.34 -19.22 19.53
C PRO A 20 -23.53 -20.55 18.77
N PRO A 21 -23.54 -20.55 17.42
CA PRO A 21 -23.64 -21.77 16.63
C PRO A 21 -22.57 -22.80 17.05
N ASP A 22 -22.90 -24.10 17.03
CA ASP A 22 -22.05 -25.20 17.53
C ASP A 22 -20.59 -25.16 17.03
N GLU A 23 -20.34 -24.66 15.82
CA GLU A 23 -19.00 -24.50 15.24
C GLU A 23 -18.15 -23.44 15.97
N VAL A 24 -18.76 -22.32 16.38
CA VAL A 24 -18.08 -21.24 17.13
C VAL A 24 -17.75 -21.69 18.55
N SER A 25 -18.66 -22.44 19.19
CA SER A 25 -18.41 -23.05 20.49
C SER A 25 -17.24 -24.04 20.45
N ALA A 26 -17.12 -24.84 19.39
CA ALA A 26 -15.99 -25.77 19.22
C ALA A 26 -14.64 -25.05 19.08
N ILE A 27 -14.61 -23.87 18.44
CA ILE A 27 -13.43 -23.01 18.34
C ILE A 27 -13.04 -22.48 19.73
N PHE A 28 -14.00 -21.94 20.49
CA PHE A 28 -13.75 -21.45 21.85
C PHE A 28 -13.32 -22.55 22.81
N ASP A 29 -13.83 -23.77 22.66
CA ASP A 29 -13.34 -24.96 23.37
C ASP A 29 -11.89 -25.31 23.01
N GLY A 30 -11.50 -25.11 21.74
CA GLY A 30 -10.11 -25.18 21.30
C GLY A 30 -9.23 -24.17 22.05
N MET A 31 -9.64 -22.91 22.07
CA MET A 31 -8.91 -21.82 22.73
C MET A 31 -8.79 -22.03 24.24
N LEU A 32 -9.87 -22.42 24.93
CA LEU A 32 -9.81 -22.74 26.36
C LEU A 32 -8.97 -23.98 26.67
N ARG A 33 -8.90 -24.96 25.75
CA ARG A 33 -7.99 -26.10 25.89
C ARG A 33 -6.53 -25.64 25.81
N HIS A 34 -6.19 -24.77 24.87
CA HIS A 34 -4.85 -24.19 24.77
C HIS A 34 -4.52 -23.30 25.99
N ALA A 35 -5.50 -22.53 26.49
CA ALA A 35 -5.36 -21.74 27.71
C ALA A 35 -5.05 -22.58 28.98
N ARG A 36 -5.17 -23.91 28.96
CA ARG A 36 -4.71 -24.76 30.08
C ARG A 36 -3.20 -24.71 30.27
N GLU A 37 -2.45 -24.43 29.21
CA GLU A 37 -0.99 -24.25 29.27
C GLU A 37 -0.60 -23.09 30.20
N LEU A 38 -1.46 -22.07 30.29
CA LEU A 38 -1.31 -20.94 31.20
C LEU A 38 -1.26 -21.35 32.69
N LEU A 39 -1.80 -22.51 33.05
CA LEU A 39 -1.74 -23.00 34.43
C LEU A 39 -0.38 -23.63 34.77
N ALA A 40 0.39 -24.04 33.76
CA ALA A 40 1.68 -24.69 33.92
C ALA A 40 2.86 -23.70 33.92
N VAL A 41 2.69 -22.55 33.26
CA VAL A 41 3.76 -21.54 33.16
C VAL A 41 3.99 -20.81 34.48
N ARG A 42 5.25 -20.42 34.70
CA ARG A 42 5.69 -19.66 35.88
C ARG A 42 6.12 -18.25 35.55
N SER A 43 6.55 -18.02 34.31
CA SER A 43 6.97 -16.72 33.83
C SER A 43 5.75 -15.93 33.36
N PRO A 44 5.59 -14.66 33.79
CA PRO A 44 4.59 -13.76 33.22
C PRO A 44 4.78 -13.57 31.71
N LEU A 45 6.03 -13.60 31.23
CA LEU A 45 6.33 -13.51 29.80
C LEU A 45 5.71 -14.67 29.01
N ASP A 46 5.88 -15.90 29.48
CA ASP A 46 5.35 -17.09 28.80
C ASP A 46 3.81 -17.06 28.79
N ALA A 47 3.19 -16.62 29.88
CA ALA A 47 1.74 -16.43 29.95
C ALA A 47 1.25 -15.38 28.95
N GLU A 48 1.96 -14.25 28.84
CA GLU A 48 1.59 -13.19 27.91
C GLU A 48 1.76 -13.62 26.44
N LEU A 49 2.80 -14.40 26.12
CA LEU A 49 3.01 -14.94 24.77
C LEU A 49 1.90 -15.94 24.38
N ILE A 50 1.52 -16.86 25.26
CA ILE A 50 0.44 -17.82 25.01
C ILE A 50 -0.90 -17.08 24.78
N VAL A 51 -1.20 -16.06 25.58
CA VAL A 51 -2.44 -15.30 25.37
C VAL A 51 -2.37 -14.48 24.08
N SER A 52 -1.21 -13.95 23.70
CA SER A 52 -1.04 -13.28 22.40
C SER A 52 -1.24 -14.24 21.23
N GLU A 53 -0.77 -15.49 21.34
CA GLU A 53 -1.01 -16.54 20.35
C GLU A 53 -2.50 -16.84 20.17
N ILE A 54 -3.25 -16.94 21.28
CA ILE A 54 -4.71 -17.10 21.25
C ILE A 54 -5.36 -15.92 20.52
N LEU A 55 -5.05 -14.69 20.91
CA LEU A 55 -5.59 -13.47 20.32
C LEU A 55 -5.23 -13.34 18.82
N GLY A 56 -4.05 -13.81 18.44
CA GLY A 56 -3.55 -13.78 17.07
C GLY A 56 -4.29 -14.69 16.10
N SER A 57 -5.02 -15.69 16.59
CA SER A 57 -5.73 -16.66 15.74
C SER A 57 -6.86 -16.06 14.90
N TRP A 58 -7.27 -14.83 15.19
CA TRP A 58 -8.25 -14.09 14.38
C TRP A 58 -7.75 -12.72 13.91
N TRP A 59 -6.47 -12.40 14.14
CA TRP A 59 -5.89 -11.16 13.67
C TRP A 59 -5.83 -11.14 12.13
N GLY A 60 -6.10 -9.99 11.52
CA GLY A 60 -6.13 -9.81 10.06
C GLY A 60 -7.38 -10.34 9.36
N HIS A 61 -8.27 -11.05 10.05
CA HIS A 61 -9.57 -11.40 9.49
C HIS A 61 -10.52 -10.19 9.50
N ARG A 62 -11.30 -10.02 8.43
CA ARG A 62 -12.32 -8.99 8.30
C ARG A 62 -13.69 -9.65 8.16
N LEU A 63 -14.71 -9.11 8.83
CA LEU A 63 -16.11 -9.47 8.58
C LEU A 63 -16.77 -8.40 7.71
N PRO A 64 -17.71 -8.78 6.82
CA PRO A 64 -18.42 -7.81 5.96
C PRO A 64 -19.13 -6.69 6.73
N ASP A 65 -19.58 -6.96 7.97
CA ASP A 65 -20.42 -6.06 8.77
C ASP A 65 -19.88 -5.79 10.20
N GLY A 66 -18.58 -5.98 10.46
CA GLY A 66 -18.03 -5.70 11.80
C GLY A 66 -16.55 -6.00 12.00
N ASP A 67 -16.02 -5.57 13.15
CA ASP A 67 -14.65 -5.88 13.58
C ASP A 67 -14.60 -7.30 14.19
N VAL A 68 -13.77 -8.17 13.62
CA VAL A 68 -13.54 -9.53 14.11
C VAL A 68 -13.05 -9.53 15.56
N GLU A 69 -12.23 -8.56 15.95
CA GLU A 69 -11.76 -8.46 17.33
C GLU A 69 -12.93 -8.17 18.28
N GLU A 70 -13.89 -7.33 17.90
CA GLU A 70 -15.06 -7.08 18.72
C GLU A 70 -15.99 -8.31 18.78
N VAL A 71 -16.26 -8.95 17.65
CA VAL A 71 -17.24 -10.05 17.59
C VAL A 71 -16.69 -11.32 18.24
N ILE A 72 -15.50 -11.76 17.86
CA ILE A 72 -14.91 -13.02 18.35
C ILE A 72 -14.30 -12.81 19.73
N GLY A 73 -13.54 -11.73 19.93
CA GLY A 73 -12.84 -11.48 21.19
C GLY A 73 -13.80 -11.21 22.36
N GLU A 74 -14.87 -10.42 22.17
CA GLU A 74 -15.84 -10.20 23.25
C GLU A 74 -16.68 -11.45 23.53
N ALA A 75 -16.99 -12.27 22.52
CA ALA A 75 -17.69 -13.54 22.70
C ALA A 75 -16.82 -14.57 23.44
N LEU A 76 -15.51 -14.61 23.18
CA LEU A 76 -14.56 -15.45 23.92
C LEU A 76 -14.52 -15.07 25.41
N VAL A 77 -14.59 -13.78 25.74
CA VAL A 77 -14.67 -13.32 27.14
C VAL A 77 -15.93 -13.84 27.83
N ASP A 78 -17.10 -13.75 27.17
CA ASP A 78 -18.35 -14.29 27.72
C ASP A 78 -18.30 -15.81 27.87
N TYR A 79 -17.70 -16.50 26.90
CA TYR A 79 -17.53 -17.95 26.93
C TYR A 79 -16.62 -18.39 28.08
N ALA A 80 -15.46 -17.75 28.25
CA ALA A 80 -14.54 -18.01 29.35
C ALA A 80 -15.20 -17.72 30.71
N ARG A 81 -15.95 -16.61 30.82
CA ARG A 81 -16.73 -16.28 32.01
C ARG A 81 -17.72 -17.39 32.36
N ALA A 82 -18.48 -17.88 31.38
CA ALA A 82 -19.46 -18.95 31.59
C ALA A 82 -18.81 -20.29 31.96
N ALA A 83 -17.63 -20.60 31.41
CA ALA A 83 -16.90 -21.82 31.70
C ALA A 83 -16.41 -21.89 33.17
N ALA A 84 -16.11 -20.74 33.78
CA ALA A 84 -15.75 -20.60 35.20
C ALA A 84 -14.64 -21.57 35.69
N THR A 85 -13.66 -21.87 34.84
CA THR A 85 -12.52 -22.74 35.17
C THR A 85 -11.25 -21.94 35.50
N PRO A 86 -10.25 -22.53 36.17
CA PRO A 86 -8.95 -21.86 36.37
C PRO A 86 -8.27 -21.44 35.06
N ALA A 87 -8.40 -22.24 34.00
CA ALA A 87 -7.86 -21.90 32.67
C ALA A 87 -8.60 -20.69 32.06
N ALA A 88 -9.92 -20.60 32.26
CA ALA A 88 -10.70 -19.45 31.84
C ALA A 88 -10.32 -18.17 32.62
N LEU A 89 -10.14 -18.27 33.94
CA LEU A 89 -9.63 -17.16 34.75
C LEU A 89 -8.22 -16.73 34.30
N ALA A 90 -7.34 -17.68 33.98
CA ALA A 90 -6.02 -17.40 33.44
C ALA A 90 -6.09 -16.64 32.11
N LEU A 91 -6.91 -17.11 31.16
CA LEU A 91 -7.12 -16.42 29.89
C LEU A 91 -7.67 -15.01 30.08
N LEU A 92 -8.72 -14.86 30.89
CA LEU A 92 -9.32 -13.55 31.19
C LEU A 92 -8.33 -12.59 31.84
N THR A 93 -7.44 -13.09 32.71
CA THR A 93 -6.38 -12.28 33.33
C THR A 93 -5.40 -11.73 32.28
N GLY A 94 -5.00 -12.54 31.30
CA GLY A 94 -4.15 -12.06 30.21
C GLY A 94 -4.88 -11.13 29.23
N MET A 95 -6.14 -11.43 28.90
CA MET A 95 -6.98 -10.59 28.03
C MET A 95 -7.28 -9.23 28.66
N ALA A 96 -7.41 -9.16 29.99
CA ALA A 96 -7.55 -7.90 30.71
C ALA A 96 -6.36 -6.94 30.49
N TYR A 97 -5.20 -7.47 30.09
CA TYR A 97 -4.00 -6.69 29.83
C TYR A 97 -3.70 -6.49 28.33
N MET A 98 -3.86 -7.50 27.48
CA MET A 98 -3.46 -7.42 26.06
C MET A 98 -4.63 -7.25 25.09
N GLY A 99 -5.87 -7.45 25.54
CA GLY A 99 -7.06 -7.25 24.71
C GLY A 99 -7.25 -5.79 24.30
N THR A 100 -8.14 -5.54 23.34
CA THR A 100 -8.58 -4.17 23.00
C THR A 100 -9.15 -3.49 24.23
N PRO A 101 -9.25 -2.14 24.29
CA PRO A 101 -9.81 -1.45 25.46
C PRO A 101 -11.18 -1.99 25.92
N ARG A 102 -12.04 -2.41 24.98
CA ARG A 102 -13.34 -3.03 25.27
C ARG A 102 -13.18 -4.45 25.82
N GLN A 103 -12.39 -5.29 25.16
CA GLN A 103 -12.12 -6.67 25.63
C GLN A 103 -11.46 -6.66 27.00
N ALA A 104 -10.47 -5.80 27.21
CA ALA A 104 -9.72 -5.66 28.46
C ALA A 104 -10.64 -5.34 29.64
N ALA A 105 -11.49 -4.32 29.49
CA ALA A 105 -12.47 -3.94 30.52
C ALA A 105 -13.51 -5.04 30.79
N LYS A 106 -13.93 -5.77 29.75
CA LYS A 106 -14.87 -6.89 29.89
C LYS A 106 -14.22 -8.09 30.59
N ALA A 107 -12.99 -8.42 30.20
CA ALA A 107 -12.21 -9.53 30.75
C ALA A 107 -11.82 -9.28 32.21
N GLU A 108 -11.47 -8.04 32.57
CA GLU A 108 -11.20 -7.65 33.96
C GLU A 108 -12.41 -7.90 34.86
N ARG A 109 -13.61 -7.45 34.44
CA ARG A 109 -14.85 -7.67 35.18
C ARG A 109 -15.16 -9.16 35.35
N ALA A 110 -15.02 -9.94 34.28
CA ALA A 110 -15.25 -11.38 34.31
C ALA A 110 -14.22 -12.10 35.21
N ALA A 111 -12.95 -11.69 35.17
CA ALA A 111 -11.91 -12.24 36.03
C ALA A 111 -12.21 -11.97 37.51
N LEU A 112 -12.59 -10.74 37.86
CA LEU A 112 -12.97 -10.36 39.23
C LEU A 112 -14.14 -11.20 39.75
N GLU A 113 -15.19 -11.41 38.95
CA GLU A 113 -16.32 -12.26 39.32
C GLU A 113 -15.90 -13.71 39.57
N LEU A 114 -15.06 -14.29 38.70
CA LEU A 114 -14.57 -15.65 38.91
C LEU A 114 -13.72 -15.77 40.18
N MET A 115 -12.92 -14.75 40.49
CA MET A 115 -12.15 -14.70 41.74
C MET A 115 -13.05 -14.60 42.97
N GLU A 116 -14.11 -13.78 42.93
CA GLU A 116 -15.10 -13.67 44.01
C GLU A 116 -15.83 -15.00 44.24
N ASN A 117 -16.06 -15.77 43.17
CA ASN A 117 -16.63 -17.11 43.22
C ASN A 117 -15.63 -18.21 43.62
N GLY A 118 -14.38 -17.86 43.95
CA GLY A 118 -13.38 -18.78 44.50
C GLY A 118 -12.58 -19.58 43.45
N VAL A 119 -12.61 -19.18 42.17
CA VAL A 119 -11.75 -19.82 41.15
C VAL A 119 -10.28 -19.50 41.42
N ALA A 120 -9.44 -20.53 41.42
CA ALA A 120 -8.01 -20.41 41.74
C ALA A 120 -7.26 -19.56 40.70
N ARG A 121 -6.52 -18.55 41.17
CA ARG A 121 -5.68 -17.67 40.33
C ARG A 121 -4.39 -18.38 39.90
N PRO A 122 -3.88 -18.12 38.68
CA PRO A 122 -2.55 -18.59 38.30
C PRO A 122 -1.46 -17.82 39.04
N GLY A 123 -0.33 -18.47 39.32
CA GLY A 123 0.75 -17.89 40.15
C GLY A 123 1.47 -16.69 39.53
N TRP A 124 1.27 -16.43 38.24
CA TRP A 124 1.82 -15.27 37.52
C TRP A 124 0.85 -14.07 37.48
N ALA A 125 -0.42 -14.23 37.89
CA ALA A 125 -1.48 -13.24 37.72
C ALA A 125 -1.10 -11.85 38.26
N ASP A 126 -0.47 -11.80 39.43
CA ASP A 126 -0.12 -10.54 40.10
C ASP A 126 1.08 -9.82 39.45
N ARG A 127 1.71 -10.41 38.42
CA ARG A 127 2.89 -9.84 37.73
C ARG A 127 2.63 -9.46 36.28
N VAL A 128 1.49 -9.83 35.70
CA VAL A 128 1.16 -9.48 34.30
C VAL A 128 1.11 -7.98 34.13
N GLY A 129 1.69 -7.50 33.04
CA GLY A 129 1.73 -6.07 32.75
C GLY A 129 2.58 -5.23 33.70
N MET A 130 3.14 -5.80 34.78
CA MET A 130 4.09 -5.14 35.67
C MET A 130 5.52 -5.16 35.11
N VAL A 131 5.63 -4.78 33.84
CA VAL A 131 6.88 -4.76 33.09
C VAL A 131 7.37 -3.32 32.91
N ALA A 132 8.67 -3.11 33.05
CA ALA A 132 9.30 -1.80 32.86
C ALA A 132 10.15 -1.81 31.58
N PRO A 133 10.15 -0.72 30.78
CA PRO A 133 11.08 -0.58 29.68
C PRO A 133 12.47 -0.20 30.19
N GLU A 134 13.49 -0.89 29.70
CA GLU A 134 14.89 -0.72 30.10
C GLU A 134 15.71 0.04 29.05
N GLY A 135 15.35 -0.09 27.78
CA GLY A 135 16.13 0.49 26.68
C GLY A 135 15.48 0.25 25.31
N CYS A 136 15.80 1.13 24.37
CA CYS A 136 15.38 1.02 22.97
C CYS A 136 16.59 1.21 22.07
N TYR A 137 16.70 0.36 21.06
CA TYR A 137 17.80 0.35 20.10
C TYR A 137 17.27 0.10 18.70
N VAL A 138 18.07 0.40 17.70
CA VAL A 138 17.81 0.04 16.32
C VAL A 138 19.05 -0.57 15.70
N SER A 139 18.87 -1.70 15.02
CA SER A 139 19.81 -2.20 14.01
C SER A 139 19.21 -1.91 12.64
N ARG A 140 19.87 -1.08 11.84
CA ARG A 140 19.37 -0.64 10.53
C ARG A 140 20.42 -0.80 9.45
N ASP A 141 19.96 -1.08 8.24
CA ASP A 141 20.83 -1.03 7.08
C ASP A 141 21.17 0.43 6.74
N VAL A 142 22.33 0.64 6.12
CA VAL A 142 22.79 1.97 5.69
C VAL A 142 21.98 2.54 4.53
N PHE A 143 21.18 1.72 3.85
CA PHE A 143 20.35 2.17 2.74
C PHE A 143 19.07 2.84 3.23
N GLY A 144 18.60 2.49 4.44
CA GLY A 144 17.35 2.97 5.03
C GLY A 144 16.12 2.22 4.51
N ASP A 145 16.30 0.94 4.17
CA ASP A 145 15.24 0.05 3.66
C ASP A 145 14.49 -0.66 4.79
N GLN A 146 15.17 -0.99 5.89
CA GLN A 146 14.62 -1.75 7.00
C GLN A 146 15.23 -1.33 8.33
N ASP A 147 14.38 -1.20 9.34
CA ASP A 147 14.79 -1.00 10.74
C ASP A 147 14.41 -2.25 11.56
N SER A 148 15.36 -2.81 12.31
CA SER A 148 15.09 -3.77 13.38
C SER A 148 15.09 -3.02 14.71
N ILE A 149 13.90 -2.66 15.19
CA ILE A 149 13.71 -1.94 16.45
C ILE A 149 13.73 -2.96 17.60
N ILE A 150 14.60 -2.72 18.59
CA ILE A 150 14.81 -3.63 19.71
C ILE A 150 14.46 -2.88 21.00
N CYS A 151 13.39 -3.29 21.64
CA CYS A 151 12.96 -2.76 22.94
C CYS A 151 13.24 -3.79 24.02
N THR A 152 14.00 -3.42 25.05
CA THR A 152 14.32 -4.29 26.18
C THR A 152 13.44 -3.94 27.37
N TYR A 153 13.00 -4.96 28.08
CA TYR A 153 12.05 -4.86 29.17
C TYR A 153 12.48 -5.78 30.33
N SER A 154 11.99 -5.49 31.53
CA SER A 154 12.15 -6.39 32.68
C SER A 154 10.89 -6.47 33.54
N TYR A 155 10.65 -7.62 34.15
CA TYR A 155 9.72 -7.73 35.27
C TYR A 155 10.47 -7.54 36.58
N GLY A 156 10.18 -6.45 37.29
CA GLY A 156 10.80 -6.15 38.58
C GLY A 156 12.34 -6.09 38.54
N GLY A 157 12.93 -5.69 37.42
CA GLY A 157 14.39 -5.52 37.28
C GLY A 157 15.22 -6.81 37.18
N THR A 158 14.59 -7.99 37.10
CA THR A 158 15.32 -9.28 37.19
C THR A 158 15.05 -10.21 36.02
N ASP A 159 13.79 -10.33 35.58
CA ASP A 159 13.41 -11.18 34.45
C ASP A 159 13.35 -10.34 33.18
N GLY A 160 14.46 -10.25 32.46
CA GLY A 160 14.61 -9.43 31.26
C GLY A 160 14.28 -10.13 29.94
N HIS A 161 13.65 -9.41 29.01
CA HIS A 161 13.42 -9.85 27.63
C HIS A 161 13.54 -8.70 26.64
N ALA A 162 13.78 -9.03 25.38
CA ALA A 162 13.80 -8.10 24.27
C ALA A 162 12.67 -8.43 23.30
N LEU A 163 11.92 -7.40 22.90
CA LEU A 163 11.04 -7.43 21.74
C LEU A 163 11.79 -6.86 20.55
N VAL A 164 11.85 -7.61 19.45
CA VAL A 164 12.41 -7.16 18.18
C VAL A 164 11.26 -6.99 17.20
N VAL A 165 11.14 -5.82 16.59
CA VAL A 165 10.12 -5.48 15.59
C VAL A 165 10.81 -5.07 14.30
N LEU A 166 10.46 -5.75 13.21
CA LEU A 166 10.98 -5.47 11.88
C LEU A 166 10.08 -4.45 11.20
N VAL A 167 10.63 -3.31 10.80
CA VAL A 167 9.90 -2.23 10.12
C VAL A 167 10.46 -2.05 8.71
N ASP A 168 9.63 -2.28 7.70
CA ASP A 168 9.94 -2.00 6.31
C ASP A 168 9.75 -0.51 5.99
N ARG A 169 10.74 0.06 5.32
CA ARG A 169 10.85 1.48 4.95
C ARG A 169 10.86 1.66 3.43
N ASN A 170 10.43 0.65 2.66
CA ASN A 170 10.36 0.72 1.20
C ASN A 170 8.95 1.02 0.66
N LYS A 171 7.90 0.61 1.37
CA LYS A 171 6.52 0.94 1.00
C LYS A 171 5.96 2.01 1.92
N ALA A 172 5.89 3.25 1.42
CA ALA A 172 4.94 4.19 1.98
C ALA A 172 3.54 3.59 1.81
N GLY A 173 2.76 3.47 2.89
CA GLY A 173 1.38 3.00 2.85
C GLY A 173 0.64 3.60 1.67
N ALA A 174 -0.18 2.80 0.98
CA ALA A 174 -0.81 3.19 -0.28
C ALA A 174 -1.40 4.59 -0.16
N VAL A 175 -0.84 5.56 -0.91
CA VAL A 175 -1.58 6.78 -1.21
C VAL A 175 -2.81 6.29 -1.96
N GLN A 176 -3.97 6.35 -1.30
CA GLN A 176 -5.26 5.87 -1.82
C GLN A 176 -5.34 6.17 -3.31
N SER A 177 -5.16 5.13 -4.12
CA SER A 177 -5.32 5.19 -5.56
C SER A 177 -6.59 4.41 -5.84
N THR A 178 -7.72 5.13 -5.82
CA THR A 178 -8.92 4.99 -6.67
C THR A 178 -10.15 5.51 -5.92
N GLY A 179 -10.77 6.58 -6.43
CA GLY A 179 -12.16 6.93 -6.11
C GLY A 179 -12.46 8.41 -5.86
N ASP A 180 -11.75 9.04 -4.92
CA ASP A 180 -12.10 10.38 -4.47
C ASP A 180 -11.20 11.46 -5.08
N ALA A 181 -11.67 12.07 -6.17
CA ALA A 181 -11.08 13.27 -6.79
C ALA A 181 -11.05 14.52 -5.86
N LEU A 182 -11.44 14.38 -4.60
CA LEU A 182 -11.57 15.45 -3.61
C LEU A 182 -10.81 15.20 -2.29
N ALA A 183 -10.12 14.06 -2.14
CA ALA A 183 -9.24 13.85 -0.99
C ALA A 183 -7.86 14.45 -1.28
N PRO A 184 -7.33 15.40 -0.49
CA PRO A 184 -5.94 15.81 -0.64
C PRO A 184 -5.07 14.57 -0.43
N ALA A 185 -4.19 14.26 -1.38
CA ALA A 185 -3.27 13.13 -1.30
C ALA A 185 -2.60 13.14 0.09
N GLY A 186 -3.04 12.22 0.97
CA GLY A 186 -2.55 12.13 2.33
C GLY A 186 -1.04 11.94 2.29
N ARG A 187 -0.30 12.66 3.13
CA ARG A 187 1.15 12.49 3.22
C ARG A 187 1.43 11.03 3.60
N PRO A 188 2.34 10.34 2.89
CA PRO A 188 2.67 8.96 3.25
C PRO A 188 3.16 8.90 4.71
N PRO A 189 2.73 7.88 5.48
CA PRO A 189 3.07 7.73 6.89
C PRO A 189 4.59 7.71 7.04
N ALA A 190 5.12 8.36 8.08
CA ALA A 190 6.55 8.63 8.15
C ALA A 190 7.42 7.45 8.57
N SER A 191 6.82 6.41 9.14
CA SER A 191 7.45 5.42 10.03
C SER A 191 7.66 4.04 9.39
N GLY A 192 6.94 3.71 8.32
CA GLY A 192 7.06 2.41 7.63
C GLY A 192 5.95 1.45 8.05
N MET A 193 6.10 0.17 7.72
CA MET A 193 5.14 -0.89 8.04
C MET A 193 5.84 -1.98 8.86
N VAL A 194 5.18 -2.49 9.90
CA VAL A 194 5.69 -3.66 10.62
C VAL A 194 5.56 -4.88 9.71
N ARG A 195 6.65 -5.64 9.59
CA ARG A 195 6.69 -6.88 8.79
C ARG A 195 6.76 -8.13 9.64
N ASP A 196 7.38 -8.04 10.81
CA ASP A 196 7.59 -9.18 11.68
C ASP A 196 7.88 -8.71 13.11
N ALA A 197 7.69 -9.60 14.08
CA ALA A 197 8.09 -9.37 15.45
C ALA A 197 8.40 -10.69 16.17
N TRP A 198 9.38 -10.66 17.08
CA TRP A 198 9.74 -11.83 17.88
C TRP A 198 10.38 -11.43 19.21
N VAL A 199 10.46 -12.38 20.13
CA VAL A 199 10.93 -12.16 21.51
C VAL A 199 12.18 -12.98 21.84
N SER A 200 13.13 -12.36 22.55
CA SER A 200 14.32 -13.00 23.08
C SER A 200 14.42 -12.85 24.59
N SER A 201 14.61 -13.95 25.32
CA SER A 201 15.04 -13.91 26.72
C SER A 201 16.55 -13.70 26.88
N ARG A 202 17.32 -13.76 25.79
CA ARG A 202 18.80 -13.63 25.79
C ARG A 202 19.22 -12.21 25.42
N VAL A 203 18.78 -11.22 26.21
CA VAL A 203 18.94 -9.78 25.93
C VAL A 203 20.40 -9.41 25.65
N ASP A 204 21.33 -9.75 26.56
CA ASP A 204 22.74 -9.37 26.41
C ASP A 204 23.36 -9.97 25.14
N LYS A 205 23.07 -11.23 24.83
CA LYS A 205 23.59 -11.90 23.63
C LYS A 205 23.06 -11.26 22.35
N LEU A 206 21.79 -10.85 22.35
CA LEU A 206 21.18 -10.14 21.24
C LEU A 206 21.86 -8.78 21.03
N LEU A 207 21.95 -7.97 22.08
CA LEU A 207 22.58 -6.64 21.99
C LEU A 207 24.06 -6.74 21.60
N ASP A 208 24.81 -7.71 22.13
CA ASP A 208 26.20 -7.94 21.77
C ASP A 208 26.37 -8.45 20.33
N HIS A 209 25.39 -9.19 19.80
CA HIS A 209 25.36 -9.53 18.39
C HIS A 209 25.15 -8.29 17.53
N CYS A 210 24.13 -7.46 17.79
CA CYS A 210 23.87 -6.25 17.04
C CYS A 210 25.02 -5.23 17.12
N ARG A 211 25.66 -5.09 18.28
CA ARG A 211 26.86 -4.23 18.45
C ARG A 211 28.08 -4.74 17.68
N ARG A 212 28.23 -6.06 17.52
CA ARG A 212 29.30 -6.62 16.68
C ARG A 212 28.97 -6.43 15.21
N GLU A 213 27.75 -6.73 14.80
CA GLU A 213 27.28 -6.52 13.44
C GLU A 213 27.44 -5.06 12.99
N GLY A 214 26.99 -4.09 13.77
CA GLY A 214 27.16 -2.66 13.45
C GLY A 214 28.60 -2.15 13.51
N ARG A 215 29.57 -2.93 14.01
CA ARG A 215 31.01 -2.61 13.96
C ARG A 215 31.73 -3.29 12.80
N ASP A 216 31.38 -4.55 12.55
CA ASP A 216 32.09 -5.43 11.62
C ASP A 216 31.49 -5.39 10.20
N ASN A 217 30.21 -5.03 10.06
CA ASN A 217 29.51 -4.91 8.78
C ASN A 217 29.33 -3.43 8.41
N PRO A 218 30.00 -2.91 7.36
CA PRO A 218 29.89 -1.51 6.96
C PRO A 218 28.49 -1.12 6.47
N LEU A 219 27.63 -2.10 6.15
CA LEU A 219 26.27 -1.89 5.68
C LEU A 219 25.23 -1.85 6.80
N MET A 220 25.63 -2.04 8.06
CA MET A 220 24.74 -2.04 9.22
C MET A 220 25.15 -0.98 10.23
N ARG A 221 24.17 -0.38 10.91
CA ARG A 221 24.39 0.54 12.02
C ARG A 221 23.55 0.12 13.21
N PHE A 222 24.15 0.20 14.40
CA PHE A 222 23.47 -0.08 15.65
C PHE A 222 23.53 1.14 16.57
N GLU A 223 22.36 1.66 16.93
CA GLU A 223 22.21 2.92 17.66
C GLU A 223 21.18 2.78 18.79
N GLN A 224 21.34 3.59 19.85
CA GLN A 224 20.33 3.71 20.91
C GLN A 224 19.27 4.73 20.49
N LEU A 225 18.01 4.42 20.74
CA LEU A 225 16.87 5.31 20.47
C LEU A 225 16.29 5.88 21.77
N ASP A 226 15.66 7.06 21.65
CA ASP A 226 14.82 7.58 22.72
C ASP A 226 13.55 6.72 22.83
N PRO A 227 13.17 6.24 24.03
CA PRO A 227 11.98 5.40 24.19
C PRO A 227 10.66 6.07 23.79
N ARG A 228 10.57 7.40 23.91
CA ARG A 228 9.36 8.15 23.51
C ARG A 228 9.24 8.19 22.00
N ASP A 229 10.34 8.51 21.31
CA ASP A 229 10.38 8.51 19.84
C ASP A 229 10.15 7.10 19.29
N THR A 230 10.68 6.08 19.97
CA THR A 230 10.45 4.66 19.65
C THR A 230 8.97 4.30 19.75
N LYS A 231 8.27 4.73 20.81
CA LYS A 231 6.81 4.55 20.95
C LYS A 231 6.08 5.15 19.75
N ALA A 232 6.39 6.40 19.40
CA ALA A 232 5.72 7.09 18.32
C ALA A 232 5.96 6.41 16.95
N LEU A 233 7.19 5.96 16.69
CA LEU A 233 7.56 5.22 15.49
C LEU A 233 6.81 3.90 15.37
N LEU A 234 6.85 3.06 16.41
CA LEU A 234 6.24 1.74 16.39
C LEU A 234 4.71 1.81 16.31
N TRP A 235 4.07 2.76 17.01
CA TRP A 235 2.62 2.96 16.88
C TRP A 235 2.24 3.32 15.45
N SER A 236 2.92 4.30 14.86
CA SER A 236 2.60 4.70 13.49
C SER A 236 2.85 3.58 12.46
N ALA A 237 3.82 2.69 12.72
CA ALA A 237 4.07 1.54 11.84
C ALA A 237 3.03 0.43 12.05
N LEU A 238 2.59 0.19 13.28
CA LEU A 238 1.50 -0.73 13.61
C LEU A 238 0.17 -0.26 13.02
N ASP A 239 -0.16 1.03 13.18
CA ASP A 239 -1.38 1.63 12.63
C ASP A 239 -1.46 1.38 11.12
N LEU A 240 -0.36 1.64 10.38
CA LEU A 240 -0.32 1.36 8.95
C LEU A 240 -0.48 -0.14 8.64
N THR A 241 0.09 -1.01 9.47
CA THR A 241 -0.01 -2.47 9.29
C THR A 241 -1.44 -2.95 9.52
N ASP A 242 -2.11 -2.42 10.54
CA ASP A 242 -3.46 -2.77 10.95
C ASP A 242 -4.52 -2.19 9.99
N GLU A 243 -4.26 -1.03 9.38
CA GLU A 243 -5.12 -0.40 8.37
C GLU A 243 -4.96 -1.00 6.95
N THR A 244 -3.83 -1.67 6.68
CA THR A 244 -3.59 -2.29 5.37
C THR A 244 -4.35 -3.61 5.26
N ASP A 245 -5.13 -3.77 4.19
CA ASP A 245 -5.76 -5.06 3.89
C ASP A 245 -4.71 -6.07 3.43
N ASP A 246 -4.76 -7.28 4.01
CA ASP A 246 -3.78 -8.37 3.80
C ASP A 246 -2.33 -7.85 3.86
N PRO A 247 -1.90 -7.32 5.03
CA PRO A 247 -0.60 -6.70 5.13
C PRO A 247 0.47 -7.78 4.90
N PRO A 248 1.53 -7.49 4.13
CA PRO A 248 2.56 -8.47 3.78
C PRO A 248 3.53 -8.75 4.94
N VAL A 249 2.99 -9.22 6.06
CA VAL A 249 3.71 -9.61 7.28
C VAL A 249 4.15 -11.07 7.23
N ASN A 250 5.03 -11.46 8.15
CA ASN A 250 5.35 -12.86 8.39
C ASN A 250 4.07 -13.63 8.77
N GLU A 251 3.94 -14.88 8.31
CA GLU A 251 2.79 -15.76 8.58
C GLU A 251 2.46 -15.86 10.09
N ASN A 252 3.49 -15.81 10.95
CA ASN A 252 3.33 -15.91 12.40
C ASN A 252 3.17 -14.54 13.09
N PHE A 253 3.15 -13.43 12.37
CA PHE A 253 3.08 -12.10 12.99
C PHE A 253 1.82 -11.93 13.84
N GLY A 254 0.68 -12.49 13.39
CA GLY A 254 -0.58 -12.46 14.14
C GLY A 254 -0.42 -12.97 15.57
N THR A 255 0.38 -14.02 15.81
CA THR A 255 0.58 -14.58 17.17
C THR A 255 1.31 -13.64 18.11
N TYR A 256 2.07 -12.67 17.58
CA TYR A 256 2.80 -11.66 18.37
C TYR A 256 2.10 -10.31 18.42
N HIS A 257 1.06 -10.06 17.60
CA HIS A 257 0.47 -8.73 17.44
C HIS A 257 0.01 -8.10 18.76
N ALA A 258 -0.81 -8.82 19.54
CA ALA A 258 -1.31 -8.33 20.81
C ALA A 258 -0.18 -8.05 21.82
N PHE A 259 0.85 -8.91 21.84
CA PHE A 259 2.04 -8.72 22.67
C PHE A 259 2.84 -7.47 22.25
N VAL A 260 3.07 -7.29 20.94
CA VAL A 260 3.75 -6.11 20.39
C VAL A 260 3.01 -4.85 20.80
N ARG A 261 1.68 -4.81 20.60
CA ARG A 261 0.83 -3.69 20.98
C ARG A 261 0.96 -3.34 22.46
N ALA A 262 0.85 -4.34 23.34
CA ALA A 262 0.96 -4.16 24.79
C ALA A 262 2.35 -3.60 25.18
N ARG A 263 3.43 -4.08 24.56
CA ARG A 263 4.80 -3.62 24.83
C ARG A 263 5.08 -2.23 24.32
N VAL A 264 4.55 -1.86 23.15
CA VAL A 264 4.67 -0.51 22.61
C VAL A 264 3.89 0.47 23.48
N ASP A 265 2.75 0.07 24.03
CA ASP A 265 1.97 0.96 24.90
C ASP A 265 2.67 1.31 26.23
N ILE A 266 3.48 0.42 26.78
CA ILE A 266 4.26 0.67 28.01
C ILE A 266 5.33 1.74 27.84
N LEU A 267 5.82 1.95 26.61
CA LEU A 267 6.84 2.96 26.36
C LEU A 267 6.31 4.36 26.75
N PRO A 268 7.19 5.28 27.19
CA PRO A 268 6.75 6.60 27.64
C PRO A 268 6.15 7.40 26.47
N PRO A 269 5.04 8.12 26.67
CA PRO A 269 4.42 8.94 25.62
C PRO A 269 5.22 10.22 25.34
N GLY A 270 4.80 10.96 24.30
CA GLY A 270 5.32 12.30 23.99
C GLY A 270 6.53 12.31 23.05
N GLY A 271 6.77 11.23 22.32
CA GLY A 271 7.78 11.16 21.27
C GLY A 271 7.37 11.92 20.01
N ARG A 272 8.35 12.12 19.11
CA ARG A 272 8.18 12.81 17.85
C ARG A 272 8.45 11.87 16.68
N LEU A 273 7.48 11.77 15.78
CA LEU A 273 7.70 11.15 14.48
C LEU A 273 8.50 12.09 13.57
N PRO A 274 9.60 11.63 12.96
CA PRO A 274 10.26 12.36 11.89
C PRO A 274 9.24 12.70 10.80
N GLN A 275 9.29 13.90 10.25
CA GLN A 275 8.36 14.33 9.21
C GLN A 275 9.05 14.23 7.83
N PRO A 276 8.52 13.45 6.87
CA PRO A 276 9.11 13.26 5.55
C PRO A 276 9.35 14.58 4.81
N PRO A 277 10.57 14.92 4.35
CA PRO A 277 10.78 16.22 3.73
C PRO A 277 9.92 16.40 2.46
N VAL A 278 9.37 17.60 2.27
CA VAL A 278 8.57 17.93 1.08
C VAL A 278 9.43 18.69 0.08
N TYR A 279 9.47 18.19 -1.14
CA TYR A 279 10.21 18.80 -2.26
C TYR A 279 9.22 19.41 -3.25
N GLY A 280 9.16 20.75 -3.27
CA GLY A 280 8.42 21.48 -4.30
C GLY A 280 9.12 21.41 -5.67
N PRO A 281 8.42 21.83 -6.75
CA PRO A 281 8.91 21.71 -8.13
C PRO A 281 10.32 22.28 -8.34
N ASP A 282 10.60 23.49 -7.84
CA ASP A 282 11.91 24.14 -7.98
C ASP A 282 13.05 23.32 -7.36
N ARG A 283 12.79 22.68 -6.21
CA ARG A 283 13.79 21.83 -5.55
C ARG A 283 14.03 20.55 -6.34
N ARG A 284 12.98 19.94 -6.89
CA ARG A 284 13.11 18.75 -7.75
C ARG A 284 13.92 19.07 -9.00
N ALA A 285 13.57 20.15 -9.70
CA ALA A 285 14.32 20.63 -10.87
C ALA A 285 15.80 20.95 -10.53
N THR A 286 16.06 21.54 -9.36
CA THR A 286 17.44 21.79 -8.90
C THR A 286 18.23 20.50 -8.68
N ILE A 287 17.59 19.44 -8.17
CA ILE A 287 18.22 18.13 -7.99
C ILE A 287 18.54 17.52 -9.35
N ALA A 288 17.58 17.51 -10.29
CA ALA A 288 17.77 17.00 -11.65
C ALA A 288 18.91 17.73 -12.37
N ALA A 289 18.91 19.08 -12.35
CA ALA A 289 19.95 19.88 -12.98
C ALA A 289 21.36 19.60 -12.41
N ARG A 290 21.48 19.42 -11.08
CA ARG A 290 22.75 19.08 -10.43
C ARG A 290 23.25 17.67 -10.76
N PHE A 291 22.34 16.74 -11.00
CA PHE A 291 22.68 15.40 -11.46
C PHE A 291 23.15 15.43 -12.92
N LEU A 292 22.39 16.05 -13.81
CA LEU A 292 22.73 16.13 -15.24
C LEU A 292 24.02 16.90 -15.53
N ALA A 293 24.43 17.80 -14.62
CA ALA A 293 25.69 18.53 -14.70
C ALA A 293 26.88 17.82 -14.03
N SER A 294 26.70 16.59 -13.52
CA SER A 294 27.75 15.84 -12.82
C SER A 294 28.60 14.98 -13.76
N ASP A 295 29.83 14.67 -13.32
CA ASP A 295 30.75 13.77 -14.05
C ASP A 295 30.10 12.38 -14.26
N GLU A 296 29.29 11.92 -13.29
CA GLU A 296 28.58 10.64 -13.39
C GLU A 296 27.56 10.59 -14.53
N ALA A 297 27.04 11.75 -14.97
CA ALA A 297 26.08 11.86 -16.06
C ALA A 297 26.73 12.12 -17.43
N GLU A 298 28.05 12.35 -17.50
CA GLU A 298 28.76 12.70 -18.75
C GLU A 298 28.66 11.58 -19.82
N GLY A 299 28.59 10.32 -19.39
CA GLY A 299 28.47 9.16 -20.28
C GLY A 299 27.05 8.89 -20.82
N LEU A 300 26.05 9.69 -20.43
CA LEU A 300 24.67 9.52 -20.90
C LEU A 300 24.51 10.12 -22.31
N SER A 301 24.16 9.28 -23.28
CA SER A 301 24.17 9.65 -24.70
C SER A 301 22.98 10.53 -25.11
N ASP A 302 21.77 10.18 -24.64
CA ASP A 302 20.55 10.97 -24.88
C ASP A 302 20.23 11.84 -23.67
N ARG A 303 20.45 13.16 -23.80
CA ARG A 303 20.19 14.12 -22.72
C ARG A 303 18.71 14.34 -22.45
N SER A 304 17.85 14.18 -23.46
CA SER A 304 16.41 14.36 -23.31
C SER A 304 15.84 13.19 -22.50
N ALA A 305 16.13 11.96 -22.93
CA ALA A 305 15.74 10.75 -22.20
C ALA A 305 16.34 10.72 -20.79
N ALA A 306 17.63 11.11 -20.64
CA ALA A 306 18.27 11.19 -19.33
C ALA A 306 17.59 12.19 -18.38
N SER A 307 17.18 13.36 -18.89
CA SER A 307 16.45 14.35 -18.08
C SER A 307 15.13 13.77 -17.59
N ARG A 308 14.36 13.16 -18.49
CA ARG A 308 13.06 12.57 -18.14
C ARG A 308 13.20 11.41 -17.14
N CYS A 309 14.20 10.54 -17.33
CA CYS A 309 14.51 9.46 -16.38
C CYS A 309 14.92 9.99 -14.99
N ALA A 310 15.69 11.08 -14.93
CA ALA A 310 16.07 11.70 -13.67
C ALA A 310 14.85 12.26 -12.92
N ASP A 311 13.91 12.90 -13.63
CA ASP A 311 12.66 13.37 -13.04
C ASP A 311 11.84 12.21 -12.46
N LEU A 312 11.73 11.08 -13.17
CA LEU A 312 11.03 9.88 -12.68
C LEU A 312 11.65 9.32 -11.39
N ILE A 313 12.98 9.27 -11.29
CA ILE A 313 13.69 8.83 -10.08
C ILE A 313 13.38 9.76 -8.90
N ILE A 314 13.37 11.07 -9.14
CA ILE A 314 13.08 12.09 -8.12
C ILE A 314 11.62 12.00 -7.68
N ASP A 315 10.69 11.87 -8.62
CA ASP A 315 9.26 11.78 -8.36
C ASP A 315 8.92 10.53 -7.57
N TYR A 316 9.49 9.38 -7.96
CA TYR A 316 9.37 8.15 -7.18
C TYR A 316 9.86 8.36 -5.75
N GLY A 317 11.06 8.93 -5.60
CA GLY A 317 11.64 9.22 -4.30
C GLY A 317 10.82 10.19 -3.44
N CYS A 318 10.14 11.15 -4.06
CA CYS A 318 9.30 12.11 -3.36
C CYS A 318 7.95 11.52 -2.94
N ALA A 319 7.28 10.80 -3.84
CA ALA A 319 5.91 10.34 -3.66
C ALA A 319 5.81 8.97 -2.98
N TYR A 320 6.72 8.04 -3.30
CA TYR A 320 6.63 6.64 -2.88
C TYR A 320 7.72 6.24 -1.88
N ASP A 321 8.72 7.11 -1.67
CA ASP A 321 9.89 6.80 -0.85
C ASP A 321 10.05 7.65 0.41
N PHE A 322 8.92 8.06 1.00
CA PHE A 322 8.89 8.90 2.21
C PHE A 322 9.65 10.23 2.02
N GLY A 323 9.56 10.83 0.84
CA GLY A 323 10.26 12.09 0.55
C GLY A 323 11.78 11.94 0.49
N ARG A 324 12.33 10.79 0.06
CA ARG A 324 13.79 10.54 0.01
C ARG A 324 14.30 10.38 -1.43
N PRO A 325 14.32 11.45 -2.25
CA PRO A 325 14.77 11.38 -3.65
C PRO A 325 16.24 10.95 -3.80
N LEU A 326 17.10 11.26 -2.84
CA LEU A 326 18.52 10.88 -2.89
C LEU A 326 18.83 9.52 -2.25
N ARG A 327 17.85 8.83 -1.64
CA ARG A 327 18.08 7.47 -1.14
C ARG A 327 18.26 6.53 -2.33
N VAL A 328 19.27 5.67 -2.25
CA VAL A 328 19.54 4.62 -3.23
C VAL A 328 19.80 3.33 -2.47
N SER A 329 19.21 2.24 -2.96
CA SER A 329 19.32 0.93 -2.34
C SER A 329 19.00 -0.17 -3.35
N PRO A 330 19.46 -1.42 -3.11
CA PRO A 330 19.11 -2.56 -3.95
C PRO A 330 17.59 -2.73 -4.09
N VAL A 331 16.86 -2.75 -2.97
CA VAL A 331 15.41 -2.98 -2.94
C VAL A 331 14.67 -1.84 -3.63
N LYS A 332 15.08 -0.59 -3.40
CA LYS A 332 14.47 0.59 -4.03
C LYS A 332 14.66 0.56 -5.55
N SER A 333 15.84 0.18 -6.03
CA SER A 333 16.11 0.05 -7.46
C SER A 333 15.23 -1.03 -8.11
N GLU A 334 15.09 -2.19 -7.46
CA GLU A 334 14.19 -3.24 -7.93
C GLU A 334 12.72 -2.79 -7.93
N MET A 335 12.23 -2.19 -6.84
CA MET A 335 10.86 -1.69 -6.77
C MET A 335 10.57 -0.60 -7.80
N PHE A 336 11.52 0.31 -8.02
CA PHE A 336 11.38 1.35 -9.03
C PHE A 336 11.25 0.74 -10.43
N LEU A 337 12.14 -0.20 -10.79
CA LEU A 337 12.19 -0.81 -12.12
C LEU A 337 11.09 -1.85 -12.36
N LEU A 338 10.79 -2.70 -11.39
CA LEU A 338 9.97 -3.90 -11.60
C LEU A 338 8.53 -3.75 -11.12
N ASP A 339 8.25 -2.75 -10.27
CA ASP A 339 6.92 -2.50 -9.73
C ASP A 339 6.38 -1.16 -10.20
N TRP A 340 7.04 -0.05 -9.85
CA TRP A 340 6.48 1.28 -10.09
C TRP A 340 6.47 1.70 -11.55
N LEU A 341 7.62 1.64 -12.24
CA LEU A 341 7.73 2.06 -13.64
C LEU A 341 6.73 1.31 -14.54
N PRO A 342 6.75 -0.04 -14.63
CA PRO A 342 5.89 -0.77 -15.56
C PRO A 342 4.40 -0.60 -15.27
N ARG A 343 4.03 -0.29 -14.03
CA ARG A 343 2.62 -0.13 -13.61
C ARG A 343 2.09 1.29 -13.71
N LYS A 344 2.97 2.31 -13.72
CA LYS A 344 2.57 3.72 -13.57
C LYS A 344 3.08 4.65 -14.66
N VAL A 345 4.06 4.23 -15.45
CA VAL A 345 4.75 5.11 -16.40
C VAL A 345 4.90 4.42 -17.74
N LEU A 346 4.34 5.02 -18.79
CA LEU A 346 4.65 4.64 -20.17
C LEU A 346 5.98 5.27 -20.55
N LEU A 347 6.92 4.43 -20.97
CA LEU A 347 8.26 4.85 -21.40
C LEU A 347 8.41 4.57 -22.89
N SER A 348 8.97 5.54 -23.60
CA SER A 348 9.41 5.36 -24.98
C SER A 348 10.57 4.38 -25.08
N PRO A 349 10.81 3.77 -26.26
CA PRO A 349 11.92 2.84 -26.44
C PRO A 349 13.28 3.45 -26.04
N ALA A 350 13.50 4.73 -26.36
CA ALA A 350 14.72 5.46 -25.98
C ALA A 350 14.84 5.62 -24.45
N GLU A 351 13.73 5.87 -23.75
CA GLU A 351 13.72 5.95 -22.30
C GLU A 351 13.90 4.59 -21.64
N GLN A 352 13.29 3.53 -22.17
CA GLN A 352 13.49 2.16 -21.68
C GLN A 352 14.96 1.75 -21.76
N GLU A 353 15.64 2.08 -22.86
CA GLU A 353 17.09 1.86 -22.99
C GLU A 353 17.90 2.75 -22.02
N ALA A 354 17.47 4.01 -21.81
CA ALA A 354 18.20 4.95 -20.97
C ALA A 354 18.05 4.69 -19.47
N VAL A 355 16.89 4.24 -18.98
CA VAL A 355 16.55 4.14 -17.55
C VAL A 355 17.62 3.39 -16.74
N PRO A 356 18.08 2.17 -17.11
CA PRO A 356 19.07 1.45 -16.33
C PRO A 356 20.41 2.21 -16.22
N HIS A 357 20.84 2.85 -17.31
CA HIS A 357 22.08 3.63 -17.35
C HIS A 357 21.98 4.93 -16.52
N VAL A 358 20.85 5.63 -16.63
CA VAL A 358 20.58 6.85 -15.86
C VAL A 358 20.50 6.51 -14.37
N LEU A 359 19.80 5.43 -14.00
CA LEU A 359 19.72 4.97 -12.62
C LEU A 359 21.09 4.54 -12.10
N GLY A 360 21.92 3.89 -12.91
CA GLY A 360 23.30 3.55 -12.54
C GLY A 360 24.19 4.77 -12.31
N ALA A 361 24.05 5.82 -13.12
CA ALA A 361 24.71 7.10 -12.89
C ALA A 361 24.18 7.78 -11.61
N TRP A 362 22.86 7.77 -11.42
CA TRP A 362 22.21 8.32 -10.23
C TRP A 362 22.67 7.64 -8.95
N VAL A 363 22.78 6.31 -8.92
CA VAL A 363 23.25 5.54 -7.76
C VAL A 363 24.63 5.97 -7.33
N ARG A 364 25.56 6.17 -8.27
CA ARG A 364 26.92 6.66 -7.98
C ARG A 364 26.90 8.09 -7.44
N TRP A 365 26.17 8.97 -8.11
CA TRP A 365 26.06 10.38 -7.75
C TRP A 365 25.39 10.61 -6.39
N ALA A 366 24.24 9.98 -6.16
CA ALA A 366 23.47 10.08 -4.94
C ALA A 366 24.16 9.36 -3.77
N GLY A 367 24.71 8.16 -3.98
CA GLY A 367 25.41 7.40 -2.96
C GLY A 367 26.59 8.16 -2.33
N LYS A 368 27.38 8.85 -3.16
CA LYS A 368 28.47 9.73 -2.66
C LYS A 368 27.96 10.89 -1.80
N ARG A 369 26.82 11.48 -2.18
CA ARG A 369 26.23 12.63 -1.48
C ARG A 369 25.57 12.25 -0.16
N THR A 370 25.02 11.04 -0.06
CA THR A 370 24.40 10.52 1.16
C THR A 370 25.39 9.83 2.09
N GLY A 371 26.64 9.64 1.65
CA GLY A 371 27.69 8.97 2.43
C GLY A 371 27.49 7.46 2.50
N LEU A 372 26.91 6.87 1.46
CA LEU A 372 26.78 5.42 1.33
C LEU A 372 28.18 4.80 1.11
N PRO A 373 28.55 3.72 1.84
CA PRO A 373 29.80 3.00 1.61
C PRO A 373 29.92 2.47 0.17
N GLU A 374 31.14 2.30 -0.32
CA GLU A 374 31.38 1.81 -1.68
C GLU A 374 30.77 0.41 -1.91
N GLU A 375 30.76 -0.43 -0.88
CA GLU A 375 30.11 -1.73 -0.89
C GLU A 375 28.60 -1.61 -1.11
N GLY A 376 27.97 -0.59 -0.52
CA GLY A 376 26.54 -0.33 -0.69
C GLY A 376 26.22 0.20 -2.08
N VAL A 377 27.05 1.10 -2.61
CA VAL A 377 26.94 1.57 -4.00
C VAL A 377 27.06 0.38 -4.96
N ARG A 378 28.04 -0.51 -4.75
CA ARG A 378 28.23 -1.70 -5.58
C ARG A 378 27.04 -2.65 -5.50
N ALA A 379 26.57 -2.99 -4.30
CA ALA A 379 25.40 -3.85 -4.12
C ALA A 379 24.15 -3.29 -4.82
N THR A 380 23.96 -1.96 -4.78
CA THR A 380 22.83 -1.31 -5.47
C THR A 380 22.97 -1.40 -6.99
N LEU A 381 24.19 -1.21 -7.53
CA LEU A 381 24.46 -1.37 -8.96
C LEU A 381 24.28 -2.82 -9.42
N ASP A 382 24.71 -3.79 -8.61
CA ASP A 382 24.54 -5.22 -8.94
C ASP A 382 23.06 -5.58 -9.04
N ALA A 383 22.24 -5.19 -8.04
CA ALA A 383 20.78 -5.40 -8.07
C ALA A 383 20.10 -4.70 -9.26
N LEU A 384 20.51 -3.48 -9.59
CA LEU A 384 20.05 -2.75 -10.78
C LEU A 384 20.31 -3.55 -12.06
N TRP A 385 21.53 -4.05 -12.25
CA TRP A 385 21.88 -4.78 -13.47
C TRP A 385 21.21 -6.16 -13.53
N ASP A 386 21.08 -6.85 -12.40
CA ASP A 386 20.33 -8.10 -12.29
C ASP A 386 18.84 -7.92 -12.61
N ALA A 387 18.26 -6.75 -12.30
CA ALA A 387 16.87 -6.41 -12.61
C ALA A 387 16.63 -6.01 -14.08
N THR A 388 17.66 -5.65 -14.84
CA THR A 388 17.50 -5.03 -16.17
C THR A 388 16.80 -5.95 -17.18
N ALA A 389 17.10 -7.26 -17.16
CA ALA A 389 16.44 -8.22 -18.03
C ALA A 389 14.94 -8.35 -17.73
N LYS A 390 14.58 -8.41 -16.44
CA LYS A 390 13.19 -8.48 -15.97
C LYS A 390 12.44 -7.18 -16.27
N PHE A 391 13.10 -6.04 -16.15
CA PHE A 391 12.55 -4.73 -16.51
C PHE A 391 12.17 -4.67 -17.99
N ALA A 392 13.07 -5.08 -18.88
CA ALA A 392 12.80 -5.12 -20.31
C ALA A 392 11.69 -6.13 -20.68
N GLU A 393 11.53 -7.20 -19.91
CA GLU A 393 10.42 -8.15 -20.07
C GLU A 393 9.09 -7.57 -19.57
N ALA A 394 9.10 -6.87 -18.42
CA ALA A 394 7.92 -6.23 -17.86
C ALA A 394 7.30 -5.18 -18.79
N TYR A 395 8.11 -4.38 -19.49
CA TYR A 395 7.60 -3.43 -20.49
C TYR A 395 7.16 -4.08 -21.80
N ARG A 396 7.67 -5.28 -22.12
CA ARG A 396 7.17 -6.07 -23.25
C ARG A 396 5.84 -6.76 -22.95
N ASP A 397 5.47 -6.91 -21.67
CA ASP A 397 4.18 -7.46 -21.25
C ASP A 397 3.16 -6.32 -21.03
N PRO A 398 2.19 -6.12 -21.93
CA PRO A 398 1.27 -5.00 -21.81
C PRO A 398 0.29 -5.11 -20.64
N SER A 399 0.20 -6.28 -19.99
CA SER A 399 -0.57 -6.47 -18.75
C SER A 399 0.07 -5.79 -17.53
N ALA A 400 1.35 -5.39 -17.62
CA ALA A 400 2.05 -4.67 -16.56
C ALA A 400 1.41 -3.32 -16.21
N PHE A 401 0.66 -2.69 -17.13
CA PHE A 401 -0.04 -1.43 -16.91
C PHE A 401 -1.35 -1.54 -16.11
N GLY A 402 -1.69 -2.74 -15.62
CA GLY A 402 -2.99 -2.97 -14.95
C GLY A 402 -4.18 -2.92 -15.90
N LEU A 403 -3.91 -2.90 -17.20
CA LEU A 403 -4.90 -3.02 -18.27
C LEU A 403 -5.12 -4.50 -18.57
N ASP A 404 -6.36 -4.86 -18.88
CA ASP A 404 -6.68 -6.22 -19.31
C ASP A 404 -5.85 -6.59 -20.55
N ARG A 405 -5.17 -7.75 -20.50
CA ARG A 405 -4.25 -8.15 -21.56
C ARG A 405 -4.94 -8.27 -22.92
N ALA A 406 -6.17 -8.79 -22.95
CA ALA A 406 -6.94 -8.90 -24.19
C ALA A 406 -7.40 -7.53 -24.70
N LEU A 407 -7.56 -6.55 -23.83
CA LEU A 407 -7.78 -5.15 -24.23
C LEU A 407 -6.53 -4.54 -24.87
N VAL A 408 -5.35 -4.74 -24.28
CA VAL A 408 -4.13 -4.15 -24.82
C VAL A 408 -3.71 -4.80 -26.14
N ASP A 409 -3.82 -6.13 -26.26
CA ASP A 409 -3.53 -6.85 -27.51
C ASP A 409 -4.40 -6.35 -28.68
N ARG A 410 -5.65 -5.98 -28.40
CA ARG A 410 -6.59 -5.38 -29.36
C ARG A 410 -6.22 -3.94 -29.72
N LEU A 411 -5.82 -3.13 -28.74
CA LEU A 411 -5.39 -1.76 -28.98
C LEU A 411 -4.03 -1.68 -29.66
N LEU A 412 -3.16 -2.67 -29.45
CA LEU A 412 -1.78 -2.71 -29.92
C LEU A 412 -1.51 -3.96 -30.76
N PRO A 413 -2.21 -4.18 -31.89
CA PRO A 413 -1.99 -5.36 -32.74
C PRO A 413 -0.58 -5.38 -33.36
N ASP A 414 0.08 -4.22 -33.41
CA ASP A 414 1.45 -4.01 -33.88
C ASP A 414 2.49 -4.00 -32.73
N GLY A 415 2.06 -4.06 -31.48
CA GLY A 415 2.92 -3.95 -30.31
C GLY A 415 3.52 -2.56 -30.07
N ASP A 416 3.02 -1.52 -30.74
CA ASP A 416 3.51 -0.15 -30.59
C ASP A 416 2.97 0.50 -29.30
N LEU A 417 3.74 0.41 -28.21
CA LEU A 417 3.32 0.97 -26.91
C LEU A 417 3.09 2.49 -26.93
N GLU A 418 3.78 3.23 -27.81
CA GLU A 418 3.56 4.67 -27.98
C GLU A 418 2.17 4.97 -28.54
N ALA A 419 1.53 3.99 -29.18
CA ALA A 419 0.17 4.11 -29.67
C ALA A 419 -0.89 4.00 -28.58
N LEU A 420 -0.56 3.43 -27.42
CA LEU A 420 -1.56 3.09 -26.42
C LEU A 420 -2.34 4.30 -25.91
N PRO A 421 -1.71 5.43 -25.51
CA PRO A 421 -2.45 6.60 -25.04
C PRO A 421 -3.39 7.17 -26.10
N ARG A 422 -2.92 7.31 -27.34
CA ARG A 422 -3.71 7.88 -28.44
C ARG A 422 -4.84 6.96 -28.89
N ARG A 423 -4.64 5.63 -28.89
CA ARG A 423 -5.67 4.66 -29.27
C ARG A 423 -6.72 4.47 -28.17
N ALA A 424 -6.31 4.47 -26.89
CA ALA A 424 -7.22 4.48 -25.75
C ALA A 424 -8.01 5.80 -25.65
N PHE A 425 -7.37 6.92 -26.00
CA PHE A 425 -8.07 8.21 -26.12
C PHE A 425 -9.08 8.19 -27.27
N ALA A 426 -8.74 7.63 -28.43
CA ALA A 426 -9.68 7.54 -29.54
C ALA A 426 -10.89 6.64 -29.21
N LEU A 427 -10.65 5.51 -28.52
CA LEU A 427 -11.67 4.49 -28.22
C LEU A 427 -11.67 4.11 -26.73
N PRO A 428 -12.41 4.84 -25.87
CA PRO A 428 -12.37 4.66 -24.42
C PRO A 428 -13.24 3.48 -23.92
N PHE A 429 -14.22 3.03 -24.72
CA PHE A 429 -15.16 1.98 -24.34
C PHE A 429 -14.92 0.70 -25.16
N LEU A 430 -14.25 -0.27 -24.54
CA LEU A 430 -13.81 -1.50 -25.22
C LEU A 430 -14.18 -2.78 -24.45
N SER A 431 -15.03 -2.67 -23.43
CA SER A 431 -15.53 -3.77 -22.62
C SER A 431 -16.98 -3.49 -22.18
N GLY A 432 -17.69 -4.55 -21.78
CA GLY A 432 -19.08 -4.45 -21.33
C GLY A 432 -20.11 -4.88 -22.37
N THR A 433 -21.32 -5.18 -21.88
CA THR A 433 -22.40 -5.76 -22.68
C THR A 433 -23.57 -4.78 -22.77
N HIS A 434 -23.95 -4.38 -23.99
CA HIS A 434 -24.89 -3.28 -24.22
C HIS A 434 -26.02 -3.63 -25.19
N ARG A 435 -27.21 -3.09 -24.93
CA ARG A 435 -28.35 -3.19 -25.86
C ARG A 435 -28.18 -2.15 -26.96
N ARG A 436 -28.19 -2.58 -28.21
CA ARG A 436 -28.11 -1.67 -29.36
C ARG A 436 -29.41 -0.89 -29.50
N SER A 437 -29.33 0.43 -29.61
CA SER A 437 -30.52 1.26 -29.89
C SER A 437 -30.97 1.00 -31.34
N GLY A 438 -32.22 0.61 -31.56
CA GLY A 438 -32.81 0.44 -32.90
C GLY A 438 -32.66 -0.93 -33.60
N ARG A 439 -31.99 -1.93 -33.01
CA ARG A 439 -31.99 -3.33 -33.51
C ARG A 439 -32.17 -4.33 -32.36
N HIS A 440 -32.79 -5.48 -32.62
CA HIS A 440 -32.86 -6.57 -31.63
C HIS A 440 -31.49 -7.22 -31.44
N GLY A 441 -30.88 -7.06 -30.27
CA GLY A 441 -29.62 -7.72 -29.93
C GLY A 441 -28.88 -7.06 -28.77
N VAL A 442 -28.01 -7.84 -28.14
CA VAL A 442 -27.04 -7.39 -27.13
C VAL A 442 -25.66 -7.54 -27.76
N ILE A 443 -24.84 -6.50 -27.72
CA ILE A 443 -23.47 -6.49 -28.23
C ILE A 443 -22.52 -6.53 -27.03
N ASP A 444 -21.53 -7.42 -27.11
CA ASP A 444 -20.42 -7.47 -26.17
C ASP A 444 -19.22 -6.75 -26.77
N LEU A 445 -18.89 -5.56 -26.23
CA LEU A 445 -17.80 -4.73 -26.73
C LEU A 445 -16.42 -5.39 -26.54
N SER A 446 -16.31 -6.39 -25.67
CA SER A 446 -15.07 -7.16 -25.51
C SER A 446 -14.76 -8.07 -26.70
N THR A 447 -15.76 -8.35 -27.55
CA THR A 447 -15.62 -9.22 -28.73
C THR A 447 -15.25 -8.47 -30.01
N LEU A 448 -15.28 -7.14 -29.99
CA LEU A 448 -14.98 -6.28 -31.14
C LEU A 448 -13.48 -6.02 -31.26
N ASP A 449 -12.96 -5.97 -32.48
CA ASP A 449 -11.57 -5.63 -32.79
C ASP A 449 -11.45 -4.14 -33.17
N PRO A 450 -10.87 -3.27 -32.31
CA PRO A 450 -10.70 -1.85 -32.62
C PRO A 450 -9.72 -1.59 -33.78
N ALA A 451 -8.95 -2.60 -34.22
CA ALA A 451 -8.15 -2.49 -35.44
C ALA A 451 -9.00 -2.60 -36.72
N ASP A 452 -10.16 -3.25 -36.66
CA ASP A 452 -11.11 -3.40 -37.77
C ASP A 452 -12.00 -2.13 -37.90
N PRO A 453 -12.08 -1.49 -39.09
CA PRO A 453 -12.94 -0.34 -39.31
C PRO A 453 -14.43 -0.57 -39.00
N ASP A 454 -14.98 -1.75 -39.32
CA ASP A 454 -16.39 -2.05 -39.13
C ASP A 454 -16.72 -2.17 -37.63
N ASP A 455 -15.80 -2.75 -36.86
CA ASP A 455 -15.94 -2.87 -35.40
C ASP A 455 -15.74 -1.52 -34.70
N ARG A 456 -14.83 -0.66 -35.19
CA ARG A 456 -14.73 0.74 -34.72
C ARG A 456 -16.03 1.50 -34.92
N ARG A 457 -16.70 1.31 -36.06
CA ARG A 457 -18.01 1.93 -36.31
C ARG A 457 -19.02 1.54 -35.24
N VAL A 458 -19.06 0.26 -34.86
CA VAL A 458 -19.95 -0.24 -33.79
C VAL A 458 -19.61 0.38 -32.42
N ILE A 459 -18.33 0.57 -32.11
CA ILE A 459 -17.89 1.22 -30.86
C ILE A 459 -18.30 2.70 -30.84
N LEU A 460 -18.14 3.42 -31.95
CA LEU A 460 -18.52 4.83 -32.06
C LEU A 460 -20.04 5.03 -32.00
N GLU A 461 -20.84 4.14 -32.62
CA GLU A 461 -22.30 4.15 -32.45
C GLU A 461 -22.73 3.98 -30.99
N PHE A 462 -21.97 3.19 -30.22
CA PHE A 462 -22.22 3.03 -28.78
C PHE A 462 -21.87 4.28 -27.99
N GLU A 463 -20.75 4.92 -28.30
CA GLU A 463 -20.30 6.15 -27.64
C GLU A 463 -21.22 7.35 -27.92
N HIS A 464 -21.87 7.37 -29.09
CA HIS A 464 -22.74 8.45 -29.54
C HIS A 464 -24.19 7.98 -29.82
N PRO A 465 -24.98 7.61 -28.80
CA PRO A 465 -26.34 7.11 -29.02
C PRO A 465 -27.25 8.13 -29.70
N GLY A 466 -27.76 7.78 -30.88
CA GLY A 466 -28.70 8.63 -31.62
C GLY A 466 -28.05 9.77 -32.41
N ALA A 467 -26.73 9.76 -32.57
CA ALA A 467 -26.04 10.62 -33.53
C ALA A 467 -26.49 10.34 -34.97
N ASP A 468 -26.43 11.36 -35.82
CA ASP A 468 -26.64 11.20 -37.26
C ASP A 468 -25.40 10.63 -37.97
N GLU A 469 -25.57 10.26 -39.23
CA GLU A 469 -24.54 9.61 -40.02
C GLU A 469 -23.30 10.50 -40.20
N GLU A 470 -23.52 11.80 -40.41
CA GLU A 470 -22.46 12.80 -40.63
C GLU A 470 -21.59 12.97 -39.37
N HIS A 471 -22.22 13.02 -38.18
CA HIS A 471 -21.52 13.08 -36.91
C HIS A 471 -20.67 11.82 -36.64
N LEU A 472 -21.21 10.64 -36.93
CA LEU A 472 -20.48 9.38 -36.77
C LEU A 472 -19.32 9.27 -37.77
N GLU A 473 -19.51 9.68 -39.04
CA GLU A 473 -18.45 9.74 -40.04
C GLU A 473 -17.31 10.69 -39.63
N ALA A 474 -17.64 11.83 -39.00
CA ALA A 474 -16.63 12.77 -38.51
C ALA A 474 -15.77 12.16 -37.39
N HIS A 475 -16.40 11.47 -36.43
CA HIS A 475 -15.70 10.74 -35.38
C HIS A 475 -14.86 9.59 -35.93
N GLU A 476 -15.35 8.89 -36.94
CA GLU A 476 -14.62 7.79 -37.59
C GLU A 476 -13.35 8.30 -38.28
N ARG A 477 -13.43 9.42 -39.01
CA ARG A 477 -12.26 10.07 -39.64
C ARG A 477 -11.22 10.50 -38.61
N LEU A 478 -11.64 11.13 -37.51
CA LEU A 478 -10.71 11.55 -36.45
C LEU A 478 -10.09 10.33 -35.76
N THR A 479 -10.90 9.33 -35.41
CA THR A 479 -10.45 8.09 -34.77
C THR A 479 -9.44 7.35 -35.64
N GLU A 480 -9.66 7.25 -36.95
CA GLU A 480 -8.70 6.62 -37.87
C GLU A 480 -7.35 7.35 -37.87
N ARG A 481 -7.37 8.70 -37.89
CA ARG A 481 -6.14 9.51 -37.86
C ARG A 481 -5.40 9.39 -36.53
N LEU A 482 -6.11 9.43 -35.41
CA LEU A 482 -5.54 9.17 -34.08
C LEU A 482 -5.02 7.73 -33.94
N TRP A 483 -5.70 6.76 -34.55
CA TRP A 483 -5.30 5.35 -34.58
C TRP A 483 -4.03 5.09 -35.39
N LYS A 484 -3.80 5.86 -36.46
CA LYS A 484 -2.55 5.83 -37.25
C LYS A 484 -1.46 6.74 -36.69
N GLY A 485 -1.82 7.72 -35.86
CA GLY A 485 -0.89 8.73 -35.36
C GLY A 485 -0.52 9.79 -36.42
N GLU A 486 -1.39 10.03 -37.41
CA GLU A 486 -1.08 10.89 -38.56
C GLU A 486 -2.12 12.03 -38.74
N PRO A 487 -1.70 13.31 -38.68
CA PRO A 487 -0.37 13.78 -38.27
C PRO A 487 -0.13 13.66 -36.75
N PRO A 488 1.13 13.55 -36.29
CA PRO A 488 1.44 13.39 -34.85
C PRO A 488 0.96 14.57 -34.00
N GLN A 489 0.84 15.75 -34.61
CA GLN A 489 0.33 16.95 -33.95
C GLN A 489 -1.10 16.81 -33.42
N LEU A 490 -1.92 15.88 -33.95
CA LEU A 490 -3.26 15.62 -33.42
C LEU A 490 -3.19 15.13 -31.97
N TRP A 491 -2.34 14.13 -31.70
CA TRP A 491 -2.19 13.57 -30.36
C TRP A 491 -1.48 14.54 -29.42
N GLU A 492 -0.41 15.19 -29.88
CA GLU A 492 0.30 16.20 -29.09
C GLU A 492 -0.62 17.34 -28.64
N THR A 493 -1.54 17.78 -29.50
CA THR A 493 -2.51 18.83 -29.17
C THR A 493 -3.60 18.31 -28.23
N ALA A 494 -4.10 17.09 -28.43
CA ALA A 494 -5.05 16.47 -27.50
C ALA A 494 -4.46 16.34 -26.08
N GLN A 495 -3.22 15.89 -25.97
CA GLN A 495 -2.52 15.75 -24.70
C GLN A 495 -2.34 17.09 -23.99
N ALA A 496 -1.92 18.14 -24.70
CA ALA A 496 -1.79 19.47 -24.12
C ALA A 496 -3.11 20.04 -23.59
N LEU A 497 -4.23 19.76 -24.28
CA LEU A 497 -5.56 20.19 -23.83
C LEU A 497 -6.03 19.40 -22.60
N LEU A 498 -5.76 18.09 -22.52
CA LEU A 498 -6.01 17.30 -21.31
C LEU A 498 -5.22 17.82 -20.12
N ASP A 499 -3.94 18.17 -20.33
CA ASP A 499 -3.05 18.66 -19.27
C ASP A 499 -3.54 19.99 -18.65
N VAL A 500 -4.28 20.81 -19.41
CA VAL A 500 -4.89 22.06 -18.93
C VAL A 500 -6.36 21.89 -18.51
N GLY A 501 -6.90 20.68 -18.53
CA GLY A 501 -8.19 20.34 -17.94
C GLY A 501 -9.39 20.34 -18.88
N TYR A 502 -9.20 20.28 -20.20
CA TYR A 502 -10.32 20.05 -21.12
C TYR A 502 -10.83 18.61 -21.04
N GLU A 503 -12.15 18.46 -21.19
CA GLU A 503 -12.79 17.16 -21.25
C GLU A 503 -12.56 16.48 -22.60
N ARG A 504 -12.36 15.15 -22.60
CA ARG A 504 -12.08 14.36 -23.82
C ARG A 504 -13.09 14.65 -24.95
N HIS A 505 -14.38 14.69 -24.63
CA HIS A 505 -15.44 14.91 -25.61
C HIS A 505 -15.30 16.28 -26.30
N GLU A 506 -14.96 17.32 -25.54
CA GLU A 506 -14.73 18.67 -26.09
C GLU A 506 -13.50 18.72 -26.99
N ILE A 507 -12.43 18.03 -26.60
CA ILE A 507 -11.22 17.92 -27.40
C ILE A 507 -11.52 17.25 -28.74
N LEU A 508 -12.26 16.14 -28.74
CA LEU A 508 -12.63 15.45 -29.98
C LEU A 508 -13.42 16.35 -30.93
N HIS A 509 -14.39 17.08 -30.41
CA HIS A 509 -15.17 18.03 -31.21
C HIS A 509 -14.31 19.15 -31.82
N ARG A 510 -13.39 19.72 -31.04
CA ARG A 510 -12.47 20.75 -31.55
C ARG A 510 -11.53 20.21 -32.64
N LEU A 511 -11.07 18.98 -32.49
CA LEU A 511 -10.23 18.33 -33.50
C LEU A 511 -11.03 17.98 -34.76
N ILE A 512 -12.28 17.53 -34.62
CA ILE A 512 -13.21 17.30 -35.75
C ILE A 512 -13.43 18.60 -36.51
N ASP A 513 -13.75 19.70 -35.80
CA ASP A 513 -13.97 20.99 -36.43
C ASP A 513 -12.74 21.44 -37.24
N LEU A 514 -11.52 21.26 -36.69
CA LEU A 514 -10.29 21.55 -37.41
C LEU A 514 -10.09 20.67 -38.65
N LEU A 515 -10.40 19.37 -38.54
CA LEU A 515 -10.30 18.43 -39.65
C LEU A 515 -11.32 18.77 -40.76
N ASP A 516 -12.54 19.14 -40.42
CA ASP A 516 -13.56 19.47 -41.42
C ASP A 516 -13.25 20.79 -42.15
N HIS A 517 -12.63 21.75 -41.48
CA HIS A 517 -12.29 23.04 -42.09
C HIS A 517 -10.93 23.05 -42.82
N ARG A 518 -9.98 22.19 -42.41
CA ARG A 518 -8.57 22.25 -42.83
C ARG A 518 -7.98 20.91 -43.24
N GLY A 519 -8.74 19.82 -43.20
CA GLY A 519 -8.25 18.45 -43.37
C GLY A 519 -7.62 18.12 -44.72
N ASP A 520 -7.97 18.88 -45.76
CA ASP A 520 -7.45 18.77 -47.12
C ASP A 520 -6.12 19.55 -47.34
N ASP A 521 -5.73 20.41 -46.39
CA ASP A 521 -4.48 21.19 -46.42
C ASP A 521 -3.60 20.83 -45.22
N PRO A 522 -2.59 19.94 -45.40
CA PRO A 522 -1.73 19.48 -44.32
C PRO A 522 -0.90 20.57 -43.65
N GLU A 523 -0.56 21.67 -44.33
CA GLU A 523 0.18 22.78 -43.73
C GLU A 523 -0.74 23.65 -42.88
N ALA A 524 -1.92 23.99 -43.40
CA ALA A 524 -2.91 24.74 -42.65
C ALA A 524 -3.43 23.97 -41.42
N LEU A 525 -3.60 22.65 -41.52
CA LEU A 525 -4.01 21.81 -40.40
C LEU A 525 -2.95 21.80 -39.28
N ARG A 526 -1.66 21.66 -39.62
CA ARG A 526 -0.57 21.69 -38.62
C ARG A 526 -0.49 23.03 -37.90
N GLU A 527 -0.64 24.13 -38.64
CA GLU A 527 -0.63 25.46 -38.03
C GLU A 527 -1.84 25.68 -37.12
N ALA A 528 -3.03 25.23 -37.52
CA ALA A 528 -4.22 25.32 -36.70
C ALA A 528 -4.11 24.47 -35.42
N LEU A 529 -3.56 23.25 -35.50
CA LEU A 529 -3.32 22.39 -34.34
C LEU A 529 -2.31 23.02 -33.36
N ARG A 530 -1.31 23.73 -33.88
CA ARG A 530 -0.32 24.47 -33.07
C ARG A 530 -0.97 25.62 -32.31
N VAL A 531 -1.89 26.35 -32.94
CA VAL A 531 -2.66 27.42 -32.28
C VAL A 531 -3.55 26.84 -31.18
N LEU A 532 -4.32 25.80 -31.49
CA LEU A 532 -5.22 25.15 -30.53
C LEU A 532 -4.50 24.59 -29.30
N ARG A 533 -3.29 24.06 -29.48
CA ARG A 533 -2.44 23.52 -28.39
C ARG A 533 -2.17 24.52 -27.26
N HIS A 534 -2.22 25.82 -27.56
CA HIS A 534 -1.88 26.89 -26.63
C HIS A 534 -3.12 27.65 -26.12
N GLU A 535 -4.33 27.11 -26.28
CA GLU A 535 -5.53 27.72 -25.73
C GLU A 535 -5.55 27.68 -24.19
N PRO A 536 -6.01 28.77 -23.54
CA PRO A 536 -6.15 28.80 -22.09
C PRO A 536 -7.26 27.83 -21.63
N PRO A 537 -7.21 27.34 -20.38
CA PRO A 537 -8.22 26.41 -19.85
C PRO A 537 -9.63 27.03 -19.90
N PRO A 538 -10.70 26.21 -19.96
CA PRO A 538 -12.07 26.69 -19.82
C PRO A 538 -12.27 27.36 -18.44
N GLU A 539 -13.06 28.45 -18.39
CA GLU A 539 -13.39 29.18 -17.15
C GLU A 539 -14.27 28.39 -16.17
#